data_AF-A0A518G9L8-F1
#
_entry.id   AF-A0A518G9L8-F1
#
_cell.length_a   1.000
_cell.length_b   1.000
_cell.length_c   1.000
_cell.angle_alpha   90.00
_cell.angle_beta   90.00
_cell.angle_gamma   90.00
#
_symmetry.space_group_name_H-M   'P 1'
#
loop_
_entity.id
_entity.type
_entity.pdbx_description
1 polymer ?
#
loop_
_entity_poly.entity_id
_entity_poly.type
_entity_poly.pdbx_seq_one_letter_code
_entity_poly.pdbx_strand_id
1 'polypeptide(L)' 'MSDKVPIRAFVSYRDESSEHTERVRDLCDQLRHDGVDAICDRYVPAPEEGWSWMERELEKAAAGAGHPGKSGGVIP' A
#
# COMPACT_ATOMS: atom_id res chain seq x y z
N MET A 1 -26.85 -0.06 3.75
CA MET A 1 -25.44 0.18 4.16
C MET A 1 -24.77 0.74 2.93
N SER A 2 -24.31 1.99 2.93
CA SER A 2 -23.60 2.51 1.76
C SER A 2 -22.35 1.66 1.53
N ASP A 3 -22.26 1.01 0.38
CA ASP A 3 -21.05 0.34 -0.10
C ASP A 3 -19.99 1.41 -0.39
N LYS A 4 -19.39 1.94 0.68
CA LYS A 4 -18.28 2.87 0.57
C LYS A 4 -17.06 2.03 0.24
N VAL A 5 -16.51 2.20 -0.96
CA VAL A 5 -15.23 1.57 -1.33
C VAL A 5 -14.21 1.98 -0.26
N PRO A 6 -13.58 1.02 0.44
CA PRO A 6 -12.62 1.34 1.48
C PRO A 6 -11.44 2.09 0.86
N ILE A 7 -10.94 3.10 1.57
CA ILE A 7 -9.73 3.80 1.15
C ILE A 7 -8.59 2.80 1.21
N ARG A 8 -7.86 2.62 0.11
CA ARG A 8 -6.69 1.72 0.05
C ARG A 8 -5.41 2.50 0.34
N ALA A 9 -4.57 1.95 1.21
CA ALA A 9 -3.30 2.55 1.60
C ALA A 9 -2.16 1.56 1.39
N PHE A 10 -1.15 1.98 0.63
CA PHE A 10 0.12 1.26 0.53
C PHE A 10 1.16 1.94 1.43
N VAL A 11 1.71 1.22 2.40
CA VAL A 11 2.71 1.74 3.36
C VAL A 11 4.10 1.36 2.88
N SER A 12 4.78 2.32 2.26
CA SER A 12 6.20 2.26 1.93
C SER A 12 7.02 2.81 3.11
N TYR A 13 8.06 2.08 3.52
CA TYR A 13 8.92 2.43 4.63
C TYR A 13 10.35 1.94 4.35
N ARG A 14 11.30 2.39 5.17
CA ARG A 14 12.66 1.86 5.16
C ARG A 14 12.75 0.73 6.18
N ASP A 15 13.25 -0.43 5.77
CA ASP A 15 13.59 -1.52 6.69
C ASP A 15 14.86 -1.17 7.48
N GLU A 16 14.68 -0.48 8.61
CA GLU A 16 15.77 0.06 9.43
C GLU A 16 16.08 -0.83 10.66
N SER A 17 15.04 -1.40 11.28
CA SER A 17 15.17 -2.29 12.44
C SER A 17 13.92 -3.14 12.62
N SER A 18 14.05 -4.27 13.33
CA SER A 18 12.90 -5.13 13.67
C SER A 18 11.82 -4.36 14.43
N GLU A 19 12.20 -3.49 15.35
CA GLU A 19 11.28 -2.67 16.14
C GLU A 19 10.54 -1.63 15.27
N HIS A 20 11.22 -1.02 14.28
CA HIS A 20 10.57 -0.13 13.31
C HIS A 20 9.56 -0.91 12.46
N THR A 21 9.96 -2.09 12.01
CA THR A 21 9.14 -2.96 11.17
C THR A 21 7.91 -3.50 11.89
N GLU A 22 8.00 -3.77 13.20
CA GLU A 22 6.87 -4.10 14.07
C GLU A 22 5.89 -2.92 14.18
N ARG A 23 6.39 -1.69 14.42
CA ARG A 23 5.54 -0.48 14.45
C ARG A 23 4.80 -0.25 13.14
N VAL A 24 5.44 -0.52 12.00
CA VAL A 24 4.80 -0.42 10.66
C VAL A 24 3.67 -1.43 10.52
N ARG A 25 3.86 -2.66 11.03
CA ARG A 25 2.81 -3.68 11.05
C ARG A 25 1.63 -3.24 11.92
N ASP A 26 1.89 -2.80 13.15
CA ASP A 26 0.86 -2.33 14.09
C ASP A 26 0.06 -1.15 13.53
N LEU A 27 0.74 -0.22 12.85
CA LEU A 27 0.08 0.87 12.12
C LEU A 27 -0.88 0.34 11.06
N CYS A 28 -0.46 -0.63 10.25
CA CYS A 28 -1.33 -1.23 9.22
C CYS A 28 -2.53 -1.96 9.83
N ASP A 29 -2.33 -2.66 10.95
CA ASP A 29 -3.42 -3.35 11.67
C ASP A 29 -4.43 -2.34 12.22
N GLN A 30 -3.97 -1.23 12.81
CA GLN A 30 -4.84 -0.15 13.27
C GLN A 30 -5.62 0.49 12.12
N LEU A 31 -4.97 0.78 10.98
CA LEU A 31 -5.64 1.33 9.80
C LEU A 31 -6.76 0.42 9.30
N ARG A 32 -6.54 -0.91 9.29
CA ARG A 32 -7.57 -1.88 8.91
C ARG A 32 -8.72 -1.93 9.89
N HIS A 33 -8.42 -1.89 11.19
CA HIS A 33 -9.44 -1.76 12.23
C HIS A 33 -10.33 -0.53 12.00
N ASP A 34 -9.75 0.58 11.53
CA ASP A 34 -10.44 1.83 11.26
C ASP A 34 -11.12 1.88 9.87
N GLY A 35 -11.10 0.78 9.12
CA GLY A 35 -11.78 0.64 7.83
C GLY A 35 -10.98 1.08 6.61
N VAL A 36 -9.67 1.29 6.75
CA VAL A 36 -8.73 1.52 5.64
C VAL A 36 -8.13 0.19 5.21
N ASP A 37 -8.20 -0.12 3.92
CA ASP A 37 -7.55 -1.29 3.34
C ASP A 37 -6.05 -1.05 3.20
N ALA A 38 -5.33 -1.15 4.31
CA ALA A 38 -3.88 -0.95 4.37
C ALA A 38 -3.11 -2.20 3.92
N ILE A 39 -1.94 -2.03 3.30
CA ILE A 39 -1.02 -3.12 2.95
C ILE A 39 0.44 -2.67 2.99
N CYS A 40 1.34 -3.58 3.36
CA CYS A 40 2.79 -3.42 3.34
C CYS A 40 3.46 -4.78 3.09
N ASP A 41 4.77 -4.77 2.81
CA ASP A 41 5.55 -5.98 2.51
C ASP A 41 5.59 -7.00 3.67
N ARG A 42 5.29 -6.59 4.91
CA ARG A 42 5.23 -7.48 6.09
C ARG A 42 4.11 -8.50 6.04
N TYR A 43 3.09 -8.24 5.24
CA TYR A 43 1.99 -9.20 5.00
C TYR A 43 2.26 -10.13 3.83
N VAL A 44 3.20 -9.78 2.95
CA VAL A 44 3.52 -10.54 1.73
C VAL A 44 5.04 -10.73 1.67
N PRO A 45 5.59 -11.62 2.52
CA PRO A 45 7.02 -11.90 2.47
C PRO A 45 7.36 -12.57 1.14
N ALA A 46 8.37 -12.03 0.44
CA ALA A 46 8.89 -12.54 -0.83
C ALA A 46 7.78 -12.76 -1.90
N PRO A 47 7.16 -11.68 -2.42
CA PRO A 47 6.16 -11.80 -3.48
C PRO A 47 6.77 -12.48 -4.72
N GLU A 48 6.01 -13.36 -5.38
CA GLU A 48 6.44 -14.06 -6.59
C GLU A 48 6.87 -13.10 -7.71
N GLU A 49 6.28 -11.91 -7.72
CA GLU A 49 6.51 -10.85 -8.70
C GLU A 49 7.68 -9.91 -8.32
N GLY A 50 8.33 -10.15 -7.17
CA GLY A 50 9.42 -9.32 -6.68
C GLY A 50 9.01 -7.85 -6.52
N TRP A 51 9.88 -6.94 -6.99
CA TRP A 51 9.67 -5.50 -6.84
C TRP A 51 8.44 -4.95 -7.59
N SER A 52 8.04 -5.60 -8.69
CA SER A 52 6.85 -5.19 -9.47
C SER A 52 5.55 -5.34 -8.68
N TRP A 53 5.53 -6.18 -7.63
CA TRP A 53 4.42 -6.20 -6.67
C TRP A 53 4.22 -4.83 -6.03
N MET A 54 5.30 -4.17 -5.62
CA MET A 54 5.26 -2.89 -4.93
C MET A 54 4.68 -1.78 -5.82
N GLU A 55 5.12 -1.72 -7.07
CA GLU A 55 4.64 -0.76 -8.08
C GLU A 55 3.13 -0.90 -8.29
N ARG A 56 2.64 -2.13 -8.42
CA ARG A 56 1.20 -2.40 -8.53
C ARG A 56 0.44 -1.96 -7.28
N GLU A 57 0.94 -2.25 -6.08
CA GLU A 57 0.24 -1.86 -4.86
C GLU A 57 0.18 -0.33 -4.70
N LEU A 58 1.22 0.38 -5.14
CA LEU A 58 1.23 1.84 -5.24
C LEU A 58 0.16 2.34 -6.23
N GLU A 59 0.06 1.74 -7.41
CA GLU A 59 -0.97 2.08 -8.41
C GLU A 59 -2.39 1.86 -7.88
N LYS A 60 -2.64 0.73 -7.20
CA LYS A 60 -3.94 0.43 -6.59
C LYS A 60 -4.32 1.45 -5.51
N ALA A 61 -3.37 1.87 -4.68
CA ALA A 61 -3.60 2.90 -3.68
C ALA A 61 -3.90 4.27 -4.31
N ALA A 62 -3.23 4.60 -5.42
CA ALA A 62 -3.48 5.84 -6.16
C ALA A 62 -4.83 5.84 -6.91
N ALA A 63 -5.28 4.70 -7.43
CA ALA A 63 -6.49 4.59 -8.23
C ALA A 63 -7.80 4.86 -7.45
N GLY A 64 -7.83 4.52 -6.14
CA GLY A 64 -8.98 4.80 -5.27
C GLY A 64 -9.17 6.29 -4.93
N ALA A 65 -8.15 7.11 -5.19
CA ALA A 65 -8.13 8.55 -4.91
C ALA A 65 -8.40 9.39 -6.18
N GLY A 66 -9.35 9.00 -7.03
CA GLY A 66 -9.93 9.88 -8.06
C GLY A 66 -8.95 10.77 -8.84
N HIS A 67 -7.81 10.26 -9.30
CA HIS A 67 -6.91 11.00 -10.19
C HIS A 67 -7.15 10.56 -11.64
N PRO A 68 -7.91 11.33 -12.45
CA PRO A 68 -8.02 11.04 -13.87
C PRO A 68 -6.72 11.45 -14.55
N GLY A 69 -5.99 10.45 -15.07
CA GLY A 69 -4.99 10.67 -16.10
C GLY A 69 -3.57 10.97 -15.60
N LYS A 70 -2.73 9.95 -15.62
CA LYS A 70 -1.36 10.10 -16.10
C LYS A 70 -1.11 9.03 -17.16
N SER A 71 -1.40 9.39 -18.42
CA SER A 71 -0.80 8.72 -19.57
C SER A 71 0.71 8.71 -19.39
N GLY A 72 1.32 7.53 -19.47
CA GLY A 72 2.75 7.33 -19.28
C GLY A 72 3.57 8.29 -20.13
N GLY A 73 4.17 9.27 -19.48
CA GLY A 73 5.30 10.02 -20.01
C GLY A 73 6.56 9.31 -19.56
N VAL A 74 7.27 8.71 -20.50
CA VAL A 74 8.64 8.22 -20.32
C VAL A 74 9.50 9.38 -19.82
N ILE A 75 10.09 9.23 -18.64
CA ILE A 75 11.08 10.17 -18.12
C ILE A 75 12.42 9.78 -18.79
N PRO A 76 13.15 10.74 -19.42
CA PRO A 76 14.40 10.46 -20.13
C PRO A 76 15.53 9.98 -19.21
#